data_AF-A0A8C7P2T4-F1
#
_entry.id   AF-A0A8C7P2T4-F1
#
_cell.length_a   1.000
_cell.length_b   1.000
_cell.length_c   1.000
_cell.angle_alpha   90.00
_cell.angle_beta   90.00
_cell.angle_gamma   90.00
#
_symmetry.space_group_name_H-M   'P 1'
#
loop_
_entity.id
_entity.type
_entity.pdbx_description
1 polymer ?
#
loop_
_entity_poly.entity_id
_entity_poly.type
_entity_poly.pdbx_seq_one_letter_code
_entity_poly.pdbx_strand_id
1 'polypeptide(L)'
;MPPKKGEGPKQPPLIGRFGTSLKIGIVGLPNVGKVPAFLNVVDIAGLVKGAHAGQGLGNAFLSHISACDGIFHMTRAFEDEDIIHVEGNVDPVRDIEIIHEELRLKDEESLGPIIDKLEKTAVRGGDKKLKPEYDIMLKVKNWISEEKKHVRFYNDWNEKEIDVLNKYLFLTSKPMIYLVNLSEKDYIRKKNKWLIKIKEWVDAHDPGAMVIPVSGGLEAKLQDMTDEEKDKYCEEAKTQSWNISSQRDQTRLERGLKAPQAAGKIHTDFEKGFIMAEVMKFQDFKEEGTENAVKAAGKYRQLGRNYIVEDGDIIFFKFNTPNAPKAAKK
;
A
#
# COMPACT_ATOMS: atom_id res chain seq x y z
N MET A 1 -18.05 29.35 31.57
CA MET A 1 -17.10 28.86 30.55
C MET A 1 -17.72 27.65 29.88
N PRO A 2 -17.96 27.66 28.56
CA PRO A 2 -18.38 26.44 27.87
C PRO A 2 -17.19 25.46 27.80
N PRO A 3 -17.42 24.14 27.95
CA PRO A 3 -16.36 23.15 28.04
C PRO A 3 -15.67 22.97 26.68
N LYS A 4 -14.33 22.84 26.73
CA LYS A 4 -13.51 22.49 25.56
C LYS A 4 -14.01 21.17 24.96
N LYS A 5 -14.39 21.19 23.67
CA LYS A 5 -14.62 19.98 22.87
C LYS A 5 -13.37 19.10 22.95
N GLY A 6 -13.54 17.89 23.48
CA GLY A 6 -12.50 16.86 23.43
C GLY A 6 -12.11 16.59 21.98
N GLU A 7 -10.82 16.69 21.69
CA GLU A 7 -10.25 16.20 20.44
C GLU A 7 -10.52 14.69 20.40
N GLY A 8 -11.20 14.22 19.35
CA GLY A 8 -11.37 12.78 19.11
C GLY A 8 -10.01 12.08 18.98
N PRO A 9 -9.96 10.75 19.08
CA PRO A 9 -8.70 10.02 19.04
C PRO A 9 -7.91 10.40 17.77
N LYS A 10 -6.74 11.02 17.96
CA LYS A 10 -5.80 11.30 16.87
C LYS A 10 -5.44 9.97 16.22
N GLN A 11 -5.71 9.85 14.92
CA GLN A 11 -5.29 8.69 14.15
C GLN A 11 -3.76 8.62 14.14
N PRO A 12 -3.16 7.43 14.28
CA PRO A 12 -1.72 7.31 14.29
C PRO A 12 -1.14 7.80 12.95
N PRO A 13 -0.03 8.54 12.98
CA PRO A 13 0.71 8.93 11.76
C PRO A 13 1.06 7.71 10.90
N LEU A 14 0.92 7.84 9.58
CA LEU A 14 1.18 6.77 8.62
C LEU A 14 2.62 6.84 8.10
N ILE A 15 3.25 5.67 7.97
CA ILE A 15 4.56 5.51 7.32
C ILE A 15 4.33 5.32 5.82
N GLY A 16 5.01 6.10 4.99
CA GLY A 16 4.92 6.04 3.53
C GLY A 16 5.13 7.39 2.85
N ARG A 17 5.18 7.38 1.52
CA ARG A 17 5.26 8.60 0.72
C ARG A 17 3.95 9.38 0.80
N PHE A 18 4.02 10.69 1.00
CA PHE A 18 2.84 11.55 0.94
C PHE A 18 2.48 11.84 -0.52
N GLY A 19 1.38 11.26 -1.02
CA GLY A 19 0.86 11.52 -2.36
C GLY A 19 -0.20 10.51 -2.77
N THR A 20 -1.08 10.87 -3.71
CA THR A 20 -2.23 10.05 -4.14
C THR A 20 -1.94 9.15 -5.32
N SER A 21 -0.74 9.24 -5.89
CA SER A 21 -0.26 8.40 -6.97
C SER A 21 0.71 7.38 -6.40
N LEU A 22 0.26 6.66 -5.37
CA LEU A 22 1.02 5.56 -4.79
C LEU A 22 1.15 4.46 -5.84
N LYS A 23 2.36 3.92 -5.95
CA LYS A 23 2.68 2.84 -6.86
C LYS A 23 2.93 1.59 -6.05
N ILE A 24 2.32 0.49 -6.43
CA ILE A 24 2.72 -0.82 -5.94
C ILE A 24 3.48 -1.52 -7.08
N GLY A 25 4.46 -2.37 -6.78
CA GLY A 25 5.12 -3.19 -7.79
C GLY A 25 4.34 -4.49 -8.09
N ILE A 26 4.01 -4.81 -9.35
CA ILE A 26 3.76 -6.16 -9.91
C ILE A 26 4.20 -6.23 -11.38
N VAL A 27 4.59 -7.42 -11.80
CA VAL A 27 5.18 -7.86 -13.07
C VAL A 27 4.16 -8.05 -14.22
N GLY A 28 4.13 -7.23 -15.29
CA GLY A 28 3.34 -7.49 -16.55
C GLY A 28 2.60 -6.32 -17.27
N LEU A 29 2.13 -6.54 -18.54
CA LEU A 29 1.65 -5.54 -19.55
C LEU A 29 0.09 -5.43 -19.75
N PRO A 30 -0.47 -4.36 -20.39
CA PRO A 30 -1.86 -3.91 -20.19
C PRO A 30 -2.79 -3.83 -21.44
N ASN A 31 -4.12 -3.62 -21.24
CA ASN A 31 -5.00 -2.68 -21.99
C ASN A 31 -6.45 -2.52 -21.40
N VAL A 32 -7.22 -1.51 -21.86
CA VAL A 32 -8.10 -0.58 -21.05
C VAL A 32 -9.60 -0.47 -21.47
N GLY A 33 -10.52 -0.09 -20.55
CA GLY A 33 -11.85 0.57 -20.76
C GLY A 33 -12.78 0.69 -19.50
N LYS A 34 -13.48 1.84 -19.26
CA LYS A 34 -13.97 2.45 -17.96
C LYS A 34 -12.80 2.99 -17.10
N VAL A 35 -13.00 4.08 -16.32
CA VAL A 35 -11.94 4.62 -15.42
C VAL A 35 -12.25 4.29 -13.97
N PRO A 36 -12.12 3.02 -13.54
CA PRO A 36 -12.07 2.69 -12.13
C PRO A 36 -10.82 3.31 -11.50
N ALA A 37 -10.77 3.38 -10.17
CA ALA A 37 -9.49 3.55 -9.50
C ALA A 37 -8.53 2.45 -10.02
N PHE A 38 -7.36 2.88 -10.48
CA PHE A 38 -6.34 2.00 -11.02
C PHE A 38 -5.22 1.83 -10.01
N LEU A 39 -4.77 0.60 -9.84
CA LEU A 39 -3.56 0.30 -9.08
C LEU A 39 -2.39 0.34 -10.05
N ASN A 40 -1.43 1.24 -9.82
CA ASN A 40 -0.17 1.18 -10.56
C ASN A 40 0.66 0.03 -10.03
N VAL A 41 1.16 -0.75 -10.97
CA VAL A 41 1.72 -2.07 -10.77
C VAL A 41 3.02 -2.14 -11.58
N VAL A 42 4.17 -2.25 -10.90
CA VAL A 42 5.52 -2.25 -11.52
C VAL A 42 6.25 -3.59 -11.41
N ASP A 43 6.70 -4.12 -12.56
CA ASP A 43 7.44 -5.37 -12.62
C ASP A 43 8.78 -5.27 -11.92
N ILE A 44 9.04 -6.23 -11.03
CA ILE A 44 10.35 -6.36 -10.43
C ILE A 44 10.75 -7.85 -10.49
N ALA A 45 11.92 -8.13 -11.06
CA ALA A 45 12.50 -9.48 -11.25
C ALA A 45 12.71 -10.30 -9.95
N GLY A 46 13.01 -11.59 -10.03
CA GLY A 46 13.27 -12.40 -8.83
C GLY A 46 14.52 -11.93 -8.05
N LEU A 47 14.40 -11.75 -6.72
CA LEU A 47 15.56 -11.61 -5.83
C LEU A 47 16.23 -12.96 -5.62
N VAL A 48 17.56 -12.93 -5.58
CA VAL A 48 18.39 -14.07 -5.19
C VAL A 48 19.22 -13.69 -3.98
N LYS A 49 19.67 -14.69 -3.22
CA LYS A 49 20.58 -14.47 -2.09
C LYS A 49 21.84 -13.73 -2.54
N GLY A 50 22.25 -12.72 -1.77
CA GLY A 50 23.39 -11.86 -2.09
C GLY A 50 23.07 -10.65 -2.98
N ALA A 51 21.79 -10.36 -3.23
CA ALA A 51 21.36 -9.22 -4.04
C ALA A 51 21.83 -7.85 -3.48
N HIS A 52 21.84 -7.67 -2.15
CA HIS A 52 22.35 -6.46 -1.49
C HIS A 52 23.83 -6.22 -1.81
N ALA A 53 24.64 -7.28 -1.91
CA ALA A 53 26.06 -7.24 -2.22
C ALA A 53 26.34 -7.13 -3.74
N GLY A 54 25.30 -6.99 -4.57
CA GLY A 54 25.44 -6.84 -6.02
C GLY A 54 25.61 -8.15 -6.79
N GLN A 55 25.28 -9.31 -6.21
CA GLN A 55 25.23 -10.56 -6.99
C GLN A 55 24.01 -10.54 -7.93
N GLY A 56 24.23 -10.95 -9.19
CA GLY A 56 23.20 -10.95 -10.23
C GLY A 56 22.73 -9.54 -10.63
N LEU A 57 21.41 -9.37 -10.78
CA LEU A 57 20.76 -8.08 -11.10
C LEU A 57 20.28 -7.30 -9.85
N GLY A 58 20.69 -7.73 -8.64
CA GLY A 58 20.09 -7.33 -7.37
C GLY A 58 20.11 -5.83 -7.03
N ASN A 59 21.20 -5.10 -7.31
CA ASN A 59 21.29 -3.67 -6.99
C ASN A 59 20.37 -2.79 -7.88
N ALA A 60 20.22 -3.14 -9.16
CA ALA A 60 19.28 -2.45 -10.04
C ALA A 60 17.83 -2.70 -9.59
N PHE A 61 17.55 -3.93 -9.19
CA PHE A 61 16.25 -4.36 -8.69
C PHE A 61 15.81 -3.62 -7.41
N LEU A 62 16.70 -3.49 -6.42
CA LEU A 62 16.39 -2.78 -5.16
C LEU A 62 16.07 -1.29 -5.39
N SER A 63 16.66 -0.68 -6.42
CA SER A 63 16.34 0.68 -6.84
C SER A 63 14.93 0.83 -7.44
N HIS A 64 14.39 -0.22 -8.04
CA HIS A 64 13.00 -0.23 -8.52
C HIS A 64 12.00 -0.40 -7.37
N ILE A 65 12.33 -1.19 -6.35
CA ILE A 65 11.50 -1.28 -5.13
C ILE A 65 11.47 0.07 -4.41
N SER A 66 12.58 0.78 -4.31
CA SER A 66 12.62 2.08 -3.61
C SER A 66 11.69 3.12 -4.26
N ALA A 67 11.45 3.02 -5.57
CA ALA A 67 10.52 3.86 -6.29
C ALA A 67 9.03 3.55 -6.00
N CYS A 68 8.74 2.32 -5.54
CA CYS A 68 7.40 1.85 -5.17
C CYS A 68 7.05 2.24 -3.73
N ASP A 69 5.76 2.20 -3.40
CA ASP A 69 5.21 2.57 -2.10
C ASP A 69 4.66 1.35 -1.32
N GLY A 70 4.57 0.18 -1.97
CA GLY A 70 4.19 -1.10 -1.36
C GLY A 70 4.69 -2.28 -2.19
N ILE A 71 4.72 -3.47 -1.58
CA ILE A 71 5.29 -4.68 -2.18
C ILE A 71 4.24 -5.79 -2.21
N PHE A 72 3.97 -6.34 -3.40
CA PHE A 72 3.37 -7.67 -3.51
C PHE A 72 4.49 -8.71 -3.45
N HIS A 73 4.59 -9.40 -2.32
CA HIS A 73 5.58 -10.43 -2.11
C HIS A 73 5.07 -11.75 -2.67
N MET A 74 5.44 -12.07 -3.91
CA MET A 74 5.05 -13.31 -4.56
C MET A 74 5.93 -14.48 -4.12
N THR A 75 5.31 -15.57 -3.66
CA THR A 75 6.00 -16.78 -3.22
C THR A 75 5.51 -18.01 -3.98
N ARG A 76 6.43 -18.82 -4.50
CA ARG A 76 6.10 -20.08 -5.17
C ARG A 76 5.77 -21.16 -4.13
N ALA A 77 4.56 -21.71 -4.17
CA ALA A 77 4.10 -22.77 -3.26
C ALA A 77 3.59 -24.02 -4.00
N PHE A 78 4.13 -24.29 -5.19
CA PHE A 78 3.87 -25.48 -5.98
C PHE A 78 5.17 -26.09 -6.53
N GLU A 79 5.17 -27.40 -6.70
CA GLU A 79 6.26 -28.15 -7.32
C GLU A 79 5.94 -28.39 -8.79
N ASP A 80 6.96 -28.25 -9.64
CA ASP A 80 6.89 -28.48 -11.08
C ASP A 80 8.27 -28.90 -11.54
N GLU A 81 8.37 -30.07 -12.20
CA GLU A 81 9.63 -30.67 -12.65
C GLU A 81 10.27 -29.87 -13.80
N ASP A 82 9.46 -29.12 -14.55
CA ASP A 82 9.92 -28.30 -15.68
C ASP A 82 10.47 -26.93 -15.23
N ILE A 83 10.32 -26.57 -13.95
CA ILE A 83 10.69 -25.26 -13.41
C ILE A 83 11.73 -25.39 -12.30
N ILE A 84 12.97 -25.07 -12.65
CA ILE A 84 14.11 -25.06 -11.71
C ILE A 84 13.91 -23.96 -10.66
N HIS A 85 14.03 -24.33 -9.39
CA HIS A 85 14.04 -23.38 -8.29
C HIS A 85 15.48 -22.90 -8.02
N VAL A 86 15.66 -21.59 -7.80
CA VAL A 86 16.99 -20.98 -7.63
C VAL A 86 17.76 -21.62 -6.47
N GLU A 87 17.08 -21.93 -5.37
CA GLU A 87 17.66 -22.58 -4.19
C GLU A 87 17.64 -24.12 -4.27
N GLY A 88 17.35 -24.69 -5.45
CA GLY A 88 17.35 -26.13 -5.71
C GLY A 88 16.06 -26.88 -5.33
N ASN A 89 15.34 -26.44 -4.30
CA ASN A 89 14.05 -27.03 -3.90
C ASN A 89 13.04 -25.94 -3.50
N VAL A 90 11.75 -26.23 -3.66
CA VAL A 90 10.66 -25.31 -3.28
C VAL A 90 10.52 -25.26 -1.76
N ASP A 91 10.83 -24.12 -1.15
CA ASP A 91 10.55 -23.81 0.24
C ASP A 91 10.17 -22.32 0.38
N PRO A 92 8.86 -22.01 0.34
CA PRO A 92 8.38 -20.64 0.34
C PRO A 92 8.76 -19.87 1.62
N VAL A 93 8.88 -20.56 2.77
CA VAL A 93 9.20 -19.90 4.04
C VAL A 93 10.64 -19.41 4.02
N ARG A 94 11.58 -20.29 3.59
CA ARG A 94 12.96 -19.90 3.36
C ARG A 94 13.06 -18.76 2.34
N ASP A 95 12.32 -18.84 1.24
CA ASP A 95 12.38 -17.83 0.19
C ASP A 95 11.90 -16.45 0.70
N ILE A 96 10.85 -16.40 1.55
CA ILE A 96 10.40 -15.18 2.24
C ILE A 96 11.51 -14.64 3.14
N GLU A 97 12.15 -15.49 3.95
CA GLU A 97 13.23 -15.09 4.86
C GLU A 97 14.42 -14.50 4.11
N ILE A 98 14.81 -15.11 2.98
CA ILE A 98 15.88 -14.58 2.11
C ILE A 98 15.52 -13.17 1.66
N ILE A 99 14.32 -12.96 1.09
CA ILE A 99 13.91 -11.64 0.61
C ILE A 99 13.87 -10.62 1.76
N HIS A 100 13.31 -10.98 2.90
CA HIS A 100 13.27 -10.12 4.08
C HIS A 100 14.67 -9.70 4.55
N GLU A 101 15.62 -10.64 4.56
CA GLU A 101 16.99 -10.36 4.94
C GLU A 101 17.70 -9.46 3.93
N GLU A 102 17.53 -9.70 2.63
CA GLU A 102 18.11 -8.87 1.57
C GLU A 102 17.61 -7.41 1.62
N LEU A 103 16.30 -7.20 1.87
CA LEU A 103 15.74 -5.86 2.05
C LEU A 103 16.33 -5.17 3.29
N ARG A 104 16.48 -5.91 4.40
CA ARG A 104 17.04 -5.41 5.65
C ARG A 104 18.50 -5.00 5.48
N LEU A 105 19.32 -5.87 4.89
CA LEU A 105 20.73 -5.62 4.63
C LEU A 105 20.92 -4.42 3.70
N LYS A 106 20.01 -4.21 2.74
CA LYS A 106 20.08 -3.03 1.88
C LYS A 106 19.78 -1.73 2.63
N ASP A 107 18.78 -1.74 3.51
CA ASP A 107 18.50 -0.58 4.37
C ASP A 107 19.69 -0.32 5.31
N GLU A 108 20.28 -1.36 5.89
CA GLU A 108 21.48 -1.26 6.74
C GLU A 108 22.68 -0.64 6.00
N GLU A 109 22.96 -1.10 4.78
CA GLU A 109 24.01 -0.53 3.91
C GLU A 109 23.75 0.97 3.65
N SER A 110 22.49 1.34 3.37
CA SER A 110 22.12 2.72 3.07
C SER A 110 22.22 3.65 4.29
N LEU A 111 22.02 3.12 5.51
CA LEU A 111 22.05 3.87 6.75
C LEU A 111 23.44 4.40 7.11
N GLY A 112 24.49 3.63 6.83
CA GLY A 112 25.87 4.00 7.17
C GLY A 112 26.26 5.39 6.63
N PRO A 113 26.25 5.60 5.30
CA PRO A 113 26.57 6.90 4.70
C PRO A 113 25.66 8.05 5.16
N ILE A 114 24.39 7.77 5.46
CA ILE A 114 23.43 8.75 5.97
C ILE A 114 23.85 9.22 7.37
N ILE A 115 24.14 8.26 8.26
CA ILE A 115 24.55 8.53 9.64
C ILE A 115 25.88 9.26 9.67
N ASP A 116 26.86 8.87 8.86
CA ASP A 116 28.16 9.54 8.78
C ASP A 116 28.05 11.01 8.36
N LYS A 117 27.15 11.30 7.40
CA LYS A 117 26.87 12.67 6.95
C LYS A 117 26.19 13.48 8.05
N LEU A 118 25.21 12.90 8.73
CA LEU A 118 24.50 13.54 9.83
C LEU A 118 25.42 13.76 11.04
N GLU A 119 26.32 12.83 11.36
CA GLU A 119 27.29 13.00 12.44
C GLU A 119 28.21 14.19 12.18
N LYS A 120 28.75 14.30 10.96
CA LYS A 120 29.64 15.40 10.56
C LYS A 120 28.95 16.75 10.67
N THR A 121 27.67 16.83 10.28
CA THR A 121 26.94 18.11 10.21
C THR A 121 26.23 18.47 11.51
N ALA A 122 25.50 17.53 12.12
CA ALA A 122 24.73 17.76 13.33
C ALA A 122 25.58 17.74 14.60
N VAL A 123 26.49 16.77 14.73
CA VAL A 123 27.29 16.58 15.95
C VAL A 123 28.56 17.41 15.89
N ARG A 124 29.40 17.18 14.86
CA ARG A 124 30.70 17.86 14.74
C ARG A 124 30.56 19.31 14.26
N GLY A 125 29.63 19.56 13.35
CA GLY A 125 29.30 20.89 12.84
C GLY A 125 28.39 21.73 13.75
N GLY A 126 27.82 21.13 14.80
CA GLY A 126 27.02 21.83 15.81
C GLY A 126 25.61 22.24 15.38
N ASP A 127 25.08 21.71 14.27
CA ASP A 127 23.71 22.03 13.84
C ASP A 127 22.66 21.28 14.69
N LYS A 128 22.15 22.00 15.70
CA LYS A 128 21.12 21.51 16.62
C LYS A 128 19.80 21.13 15.95
N LYS A 129 19.53 21.60 14.72
CA LYS A 129 18.30 21.25 13.98
C LYS A 129 18.34 19.83 13.42
N LEU A 130 19.52 19.34 13.07
CA LEU A 130 19.73 17.99 12.51
C LEU A 130 20.02 16.94 13.59
N LYS A 131 20.30 17.37 14.82
CA LYS A 131 20.58 16.46 15.94
C LYS A 131 19.44 15.45 16.20
N PRO A 132 18.15 15.85 16.21
CA PRO A 132 17.06 14.89 16.34
C PRO A 132 17.04 13.85 15.21
N GLU A 133 17.28 14.28 13.96
CA GLU A 133 17.32 13.38 12.80
C GLU A 133 18.46 12.36 12.92
N TYR A 134 19.64 12.78 13.38
CA TYR A 134 20.76 11.89 13.69
C TYR A 134 20.43 10.85 14.77
N ASP A 135 19.82 11.29 15.88
CA ASP A 135 19.47 10.39 16.99
C ASP A 135 18.42 9.34 16.56
N ILE A 136 17.48 9.73 15.69
CA ILE A 136 16.49 8.83 15.11
C ILE A 136 17.17 7.82 14.17
N MET A 137 18.11 8.26 13.31
CA MET A 137 18.84 7.33 12.44
C MET A 137 19.70 6.33 13.21
N LEU A 138 20.29 6.72 14.35
CA LEU A 138 20.97 5.78 15.26
C LEU A 138 20.00 4.76 15.85
N LYS A 139 18.81 5.19 16.27
CA LYS A 139 17.75 4.28 16.74
C LYS A 139 17.33 3.29 15.65
N VAL A 140 17.15 3.76 14.42
CA VAL A 140 16.84 2.90 13.26
C VAL A 140 17.97 1.91 13.00
N LYS A 141 19.24 2.37 13.02
CA LYS A 141 20.39 1.47 12.85
C LYS A 141 20.41 0.36 13.88
N ASN A 142 20.20 0.67 15.16
CA ASN A 142 20.12 -0.35 16.21
C ASN A 142 19.01 -1.38 15.91
N TRP A 143 17.82 -0.91 15.51
CA TRP A 143 16.69 -1.79 15.18
C TRP A 143 16.94 -2.69 13.96
N ILE A 144 17.56 -2.15 12.91
CA ILE A 144 17.81 -2.91 11.69
C ILE A 144 19.02 -3.85 11.88
N SER A 145 20.12 -3.37 12.46
CA SER A 145 21.39 -4.12 12.57
C SER A 145 21.39 -5.13 13.72
N GLU A 146 21.02 -4.70 14.93
CA GLU A 146 21.16 -5.51 16.16
C GLU A 146 19.93 -6.39 16.38
N GLU A 147 18.74 -5.79 16.32
CA GLU A 147 17.47 -6.51 16.52
C GLU A 147 17.05 -7.31 15.28
N LYS A 148 17.71 -7.09 14.14
CA LYS A 148 17.46 -7.73 12.84
C LYS A 148 16.00 -7.67 12.38
N LYS A 149 15.33 -6.54 12.63
CA LYS A 149 13.91 -6.34 12.30
C LYS A 149 13.70 -5.24 11.28
N HIS A 150 12.62 -5.38 10.51
CA HIS A 150 12.18 -4.37 9.54
C HIS A 150 11.66 -3.12 10.25
N VAL A 151 11.86 -1.94 9.65
CA VAL A 151 11.46 -0.65 10.23
C VAL A 151 9.97 -0.60 10.58
N ARG A 152 9.11 -1.20 9.76
CA ARG A 152 7.66 -1.19 9.95
C ARG A 152 7.17 -1.99 11.16
N PHE A 153 7.99 -2.85 11.76
CA PHE A 153 7.60 -3.67 12.92
C PHE A 153 7.84 -3.00 14.27
N TYR A 154 8.46 -1.82 14.27
CA TYR A 154 8.63 -1.06 15.49
C TYR A 154 7.36 -0.24 15.76
N ASN A 155 6.57 -0.66 16.75
CA ASN A 155 5.24 -0.10 17.02
C ASN A 155 5.26 1.26 17.74
N ASP A 156 6.42 1.67 18.28
CA ASP A 156 6.54 2.84 19.17
C ASP A 156 7.19 4.05 18.48
N TRP A 157 7.06 4.17 17.16
CA TRP A 157 7.48 5.39 16.45
C TRP A 157 6.56 6.55 16.80
N ASN A 158 7.12 7.67 17.23
CA ASN A 158 6.35 8.90 17.44
C ASN A 158 6.17 9.72 16.13
N GLU A 159 5.27 10.71 16.14
CA GLU A 159 4.97 11.55 14.96
C GLU A 159 6.23 12.15 14.31
N LYS A 160 7.19 12.66 15.10
CA LYS A 160 8.43 13.26 14.57
C LYS A 160 9.38 12.23 13.98
N GLU A 161 9.42 11.03 14.58
CA GLU A 161 10.19 9.91 14.05
C GLU A 161 9.65 9.47 12.69
N ILE A 162 8.33 9.35 12.55
CA ILE A 162 7.69 8.98 11.28
C ILE A 162 7.95 10.03 10.20
N ASP A 163 7.87 11.32 10.52
CA ASP A 163 8.22 12.39 9.58
C ASP A 163 9.65 12.28 9.05
N VAL A 164 10.59 11.84 9.89
CA VAL A 164 11.98 11.59 9.48
C VAL A 164 12.08 10.32 8.63
N LEU A 165 11.47 9.21 9.05
CA LEU A 165 11.47 7.94 8.30
C LEU A 165 10.91 8.13 6.87
N ASN A 166 9.85 8.93 6.73
CA ASN A 166 9.21 9.22 5.44
C ASN A 166 10.11 10.02 4.47
N LYS A 167 11.19 10.65 4.95
CA LYS A 167 12.19 11.29 4.07
C LYS A 167 13.11 10.29 3.38
N TYR A 168 13.41 9.17 4.06
CA TYR A 168 14.39 8.19 3.59
C TYR A 168 13.74 7.02 2.85
N LEU A 169 12.46 6.74 3.10
CA LEU A 169 11.67 5.72 2.39
C LEU A 169 12.35 4.33 2.35
N PHE A 170 12.83 3.87 3.51
CA PHE A 170 13.43 2.55 3.71
C PHE A 170 12.60 1.44 3.06
N LEU A 171 13.27 0.44 2.47
CA LEU A 171 12.59 -0.67 1.82
C LEU A 171 11.72 -1.45 2.80
N THR A 172 12.25 -1.69 4.00
CA THR A 172 11.58 -2.41 5.09
C THR A 172 10.52 -1.58 5.82
N SER A 173 10.31 -0.32 5.44
CA SER A 173 9.18 0.49 5.91
C SER A 173 7.91 0.29 5.08
N LYS A 174 8.03 -0.28 3.88
CA LYS A 174 6.91 -0.43 2.94
C LYS A 174 5.94 -1.52 3.40
N PRO A 175 4.61 -1.32 3.27
CA PRO A 175 3.64 -2.37 3.51
C PRO A 175 3.80 -3.52 2.50
N MET A 176 3.52 -4.73 2.94
CA MET A 176 3.65 -5.96 2.14
C MET A 176 2.33 -6.74 2.11
N ILE A 177 2.03 -7.33 0.96
CA ILE A 177 0.95 -8.30 0.76
C ILE A 177 1.58 -9.58 0.19
N TYR A 178 1.38 -10.71 0.86
CA TYR A 178 1.95 -12.00 0.44
C TYR A 178 1.03 -12.69 -0.57
N LEU A 179 1.49 -12.82 -1.82
CA LEU A 179 0.79 -13.55 -2.86
C LEU A 179 1.36 -14.97 -2.94
N VAL A 180 0.60 -15.95 -2.46
CA VAL A 180 1.03 -17.35 -2.42
C VAL A 180 0.58 -18.03 -3.71
N ASN A 181 1.51 -18.19 -4.65
CA ASN A 181 1.23 -18.79 -5.94
C ASN A 181 1.14 -20.32 -5.82
N LEU A 182 -0.03 -20.86 -6.10
CA LEU A 182 -0.40 -22.27 -6.02
C LEU A 182 -0.61 -22.87 -7.41
N SER A 183 -0.53 -24.19 -7.48
CA SER A 183 -1.04 -24.92 -8.65
C SER A 183 -2.55 -24.71 -8.76
N GLU A 184 -3.07 -24.79 -9.98
CA GLU A 184 -4.52 -24.66 -10.23
C GLU A 184 -5.32 -25.68 -9.39
N LYS A 185 -4.81 -26.91 -9.28
CA LYS A 185 -5.42 -27.99 -8.49
C LYS A 185 -5.51 -27.62 -7.00
N ASP A 186 -4.45 -27.10 -6.42
CA ASP A 186 -4.40 -26.73 -4.99
C ASP A 186 -5.27 -25.50 -4.70
N TYR A 187 -5.29 -24.55 -5.63
CA TYR A 187 -6.11 -23.35 -5.53
C TYR A 187 -7.61 -23.69 -5.51
N ILE A 188 -8.07 -24.49 -6.48
CA ILE A 188 -9.47 -24.93 -6.59
C ILE A 188 -9.88 -25.74 -5.36
N ARG A 189 -9.00 -26.64 -4.88
CA ARG A 189 -9.27 -27.48 -3.70
C ARG A 189 -9.14 -26.72 -2.37
N LYS A 190 -8.63 -25.48 -2.39
CA LYS A 190 -8.34 -24.64 -1.23
C LYS A 190 -7.48 -25.35 -0.18
N LYS A 191 -6.52 -26.15 -0.64
CA LYS A 191 -5.62 -26.94 0.21
C LYS A 191 -4.23 -26.99 -0.41
N ASN A 192 -3.21 -26.68 0.39
CA ASN A 192 -1.81 -26.78 0.00
C ASN A 192 -0.94 -26.98 1.24
N LYS A 193 0.16 -27.72 1.09
CA LYS A 193 1.07 -28.10 2.19
C LYS A 193 1.82 -26.92 2.82
N TRP A 194 1.96 -25.81 2.10
CA TRP A 194 2.72 -24.64 2.52
C TRP A 194 1.87 -23.52 3.11
N LEU A 195 0.58 -23.43 2.76
CA LEU A 195 -0.29 -22.33 3.20
C LEU A 195 -0.30 -22.14 4.72
N ILE A 196 -0.37 -23.23 5.48
CA ILE A 196 -0.38 -23.18 6.95
C ILE A 196 0.96 -22.63 7.45
N LYS A 197 2.08 -23.17 6.96
CA LYS A 197 3.43 -22.74 7.35
C LYS A 197 3.70 -21.27 7.02
N ILE A 198 3.27 -20.81 5.85
CA ILE A 198 3.39 -19.41 5.44
C ILE A 198 2.55 -18.53 6.36
N LYS A 199 1.30 -18.93 6.66
CA LYS A 199 0.41 -18.17 7.54
C LYS A 199 0.98 -18.05 8.95
N GLU A 200 1.47 -19.14 9.52
CA GLU A 200 2.13 -19.16 10.83
C GLU A 200 3.37 -18.27 10.85
N TRP A 201 4.20 -18.34 9.81
CA TRP A 201 5.37 -17.48 9.67
C TRP A 201 4.99 -16.00 9.61
N VAL A 202 3.99 -15.65 8.78
CA VAL A 202 3.50 -14.26 8.64
C VAL A 202 2.89 -13.77 9.94
N ASP A 203 2.10 -14.56 10.64
CA ASP A 203 1.52 -14.14 11.93
C ASP A 203 2.57 -13.89 13.01
N ALA A 204 3.68 -14.61 12.97
CA ALA A 204 4.78 -14.45 13.91
C ALA A 204 5.72 -13.27 13.55
N HIS A 205 5.99 -13.04 12.27
CA HIS A 205 7.03 -12.09 11.82
C HIS A 205 6.47 -10.81 11.22
N ASP A 206 5.24 -10.84 10.71
CA ASP A 206 4.53 -9.72 10.08
C ASP A 206 3.05 -9.70 10.47
N PRO A 207 2.74 -9.45 11.75
CA PRO A 207 1.39 -9.53 12.26
C PRO A 207 0.48 -8.52 11.56
N GLY A 208 -0.61 -9.04 10.97
CA GLY A 208 -1.61 -8.23 10.28
C GLY A 208 -1.38 -8.06 8.78
N ALA A 209 -0.30 -8.60 8.21
CA ALA A 209 -0.16 -8.65 6.76
C ALA A 209 -1.14 -9.64 6.11
N MET A 210 -1.55 -9.28 4.90
CA MET A 210 -2.52 -10.06 4.14
C MET A 210 -1.80 -11.18 3.38
N VAL A 211 -2.29 -12.40 3.54
CA VAL A 211 -1.83 -13.57 2.79
C VAL A 211 -2.94 -13.98 1.84
N ILE A 212 -2.66 -13.89 0.54
CA ILE A 212 -3.63 -14.16 -0.52
C ILE A 212 -3.13 -15.35 -1.34
N PRO A 213 -3.82 -16.50 -1.27
CA PRO A 213 -3.60 -17.57 -2.23
C PRO A 213 -4.00 -17.10 -3.63
N VAL A 214 -3.14 -17.35 -4.61
CA VAL A 214 -3.39 -17.07 -6.04
C VAL A 214 -2.93 -18.26 -6.87
N SER A 215 -3.37 -18.37 -8.12
CA SER A 215 -2.82 -19.36 -9.05
C SER A 215 -2.53 -18.72 -10.39
N GLY A 216 -1.25 -18.45 -10.66
CA GLY A 216 -0.83 -17.83 -11.92
C GLY A 216 -1.20 -18.67 -13.14
N GLY A 217 -1.16 -20.01 -13.02
CA GLY A 217 -1.58 -20.92 -14.09
C GLY A 217 -3.08 -20.82 -14.39
N LEU A 218 -3.92 -20.71 -13.35
CA LEU A 218 -5.36 -20.49 -13.53
C LEU A 218 -5.64 -19.11 -14.14
N GLU A 219 -5.04 -18.05 -13.60
CA GLU A 219 -5.27 -16.69 -14.11
C GLU A 219 -4.83 -16.53 -15.56
N ALA A 220 -3.69 -17.12 -15.94
CA ALA A 220 -3.23 -17.11 -17.33
C ALA A 220 -4.24 -17.83 -18.25
N LYS A 221 -4.75 -18.99 -17.82
CA LYS A 221 -5.78 -19.74 -18.57
C LYS A 221 -7.08 -18.95 -18.71
N LEU A 222 -7.51 -18.25 -17.66
CA LEU A 222 -8.71 -17.41 -17.69
C LEU A 222 -8.49 -16.13 -18.51
N GLN A 223 -7.26 -15.63 -18.65
CA GLN A 223 -6.97 -14.42 -19.41
C GLN A 223 -7.28 -14.58 -20.90
N ASP A 224 -7.06 -15.77 -21.46
CA ASP A 224 -7.28 -16.09 -22.87
C ASP A 224 -8.75 -16.43 -23.21
N MET A 225 -9.62 -16.51 -22.19
CA MET A 225 -11.04 -16.84 -22.34
C MET A 225 -11.90 -15.57 -22.50
N THR A 226 -13.07 -15.71 -23.11
CA THR A 226 -14.12 -14.67 -23.08
C THR A 226 -14.78 -14.59 -21.70
N ASP A 227 -15.44 -13.49 -21.36
CA ASP A 227 -16.07 -13.31 -20.03
C ASP A 227 -17.13 -14.40 -19.75
N GLU A 228 -17.89 -14.81 -20.76
CA GLU A 228 -18.89 -15.88 -20.67
C GLU A 228 -18.25 -17.26 -20.41
N GLU A 229 -17.11 -17.54 -21.06
CA GLU A 229 -16.35 -18.77 -20.84
C GLU A 229 -15.69 -18.79 -19.45
N LYS A 230 -15.21 -17.64 -18.97
CA LYS A 230 -14.67 -17.50 -17.62
C LYS A 230 -15.72 -17.77 -16.56
N ASP A 231 -16.90 -17.19 -16.71
CA ASP A 231 -18.01 -17.37 -15.77
C ASP A 231 -18.41 -18.84 -15.71
N LYS A 232 -18.57 -19.49 -16.87
CA LYS A 232 -18.87 -20.92 -16.95
C LYS A 232 -17.77 -21.78 -16.32
N TYR A 233 -16.50 -21.48 -16.60
CA TYR A 233 -15.38 -22.19 -15.99
C TYR A 233 -15.35 -22.05 -14.46
N CYS A 234 -15.56 -20.82 -13.97
CA CYS A 234 -15.61 -20.51 -12.55
C CYS A 234 -16.75 -21.24 -11.85
N GLU A 235 -17.94 -21.30 -12.46
CA GLU A 235 -19.08 -22.05 -11.94
C GLU A 235 -18.81 -23.56 -11.89
N GLU A 236 -18.29 -24.14 -12.97
CA GLU A 236 -18.00 -25.57 -13.07
C GLU A 236 -16.88 -26.00 -12.10
N ALA A 237 -15.79 -25.25 -12.06
CA ALA A 237 -14.65 -25.50 -11.18
C ALA A 237 -14.90 -25.03 -9.74
N LYS A 238 -16.04 -24.39 -9.45
CA LYS A 238 -16.39 -23.78 -8.14
C LYS A 238 -15.28 -22.88 -7.61
N THR A 239 -14.68 -22.11 -8.52
CA THR A 239 -13.58 -21.19 -8.25
C THR A 239 -13.96 -19.79 -8.73
N GLN A 240 -13.17 -18.80 -8.36
CA GLN A 240 -13.31 -17.44 -8.88
C GLN A 240 -11.91 -16.92 -9.22
N SER A 241 -11.81 -16.08 -10.26
CA SER A 241 -10.57 -15.35 -10.54
C SER A 241 -10.19 -14.48 -9.34
N TRP A 242 -8.90 -14.42 -9.05
CA TRP A 242 -8.33 -13.47 -8.14
C TRP A 242 -8.41 -12.07 -8.74
N ASN A 243 -9.42 -11.32 -8.32
CA ASN A 243 -9.55 -9.91 -8.67
C ASN A 243 -9.47 -9.07 -7.40
N ILE A 244 -8.60 -8.06 -7.38
CA ILE A 244 -8.54 -7.10 -6.27
C ILE A 244 -9.92 -6.45 -6.04
N SER A 245 -10.75 -6.34 -7.09
CA SER A 245 -12.12 -5.87 -6.96
C SER A 245 -13.08 -6.84 -6.27
N SER A 246 -12.86 -8.16 -6.32
CA SER A 246 -13.63 -9.12 -5.52
C SER A 246 -13.19 -9.14 -4.05
N GLN A 247 -12.01 -8.58 -3.74
CA GLN A 247 -11.54 -8.31 -2.37
C GLN A 247 -11.77 -6.86 -1.90
N ARG A 248 -12.44 -6.01 -2.71
CA ARG A 248 -12.69 -4.59 -2.37
C ARG A 248 -13.53 -4.38 -1.12
N ASP A 249 -14.19 -5.41 -0.60
CA ASP A 249 -14.82 -5.33 0.73
C ASP A 249 -13.78 -5.12 1.86
N GLN A 250 -12.46 -5.20 1.58
CA GLN A 250 -11.42 -5.12 2.62
C GLN A 250 -10.27 -4.10 2.42
N THR A 251 -10.19 -3.31 1.33
CA THR A 251 -9.01 -2.45 1.10
C THR A 251 -9.29 -0.94 0.93
N ARG A 252 -9.61 -0.32 2.06
CA ARG A 252 -9.07 0.94 2.62
C ARG A 252 -8.36 1.90 1.63
N LEU A 253 -9.09 2.88 1.10
CA LEU A 253 -8.52 4.16 0.62
C LEU A 253 -7.66 4.81 1.73
N GLU A 254 -6.67 5.61 1.32
CA GLU A 254 -5.83 6.46 2.19
C GLU A 254 -6.67 7.10 3.31
N ARG A 255 -6.55 6.57 4.54
CA ARG A 255 -7.22 7.18 5.69
C ARG A 255 -6.56 8.52 5.97
N GLY A 256 -7.30 9.61 5.78
CA GLY A 256 -6.89 10.93 6.29
C GLY A 256 -6.97 12.11 5.33
N LEU A 257 -7.32 11.92 4.04
CA LEU A 257 -7.46 13.06 3.14
C LEU A 257 -8.64 13.93 3.55
N LYS A 258 -8.37 15.22 3.78
CA LYS A 258 -9.44 16.18 4.04
C LYS A 258 -10.20 16.48 2.74
N ALA A 259 -11.49 16.80 2.87
CA ALA A 259 -12.35 17.10 1.73
C ALA A 259 -11.77 18.13 0.73
N PRO A 260 -11.09 19.22 1.14
CA PRO A 260 -10.45 20.14 0.19
C PRO A 260 -9.29 19.50 -0.58
N GLN A 261 -8.49 18.67 0.09
CA GLN A 261 -7.35 17.98 -0.53
C GLN A 261 -7.85 16.94 -1.54
N ALA A 262 -8.93 16.21 -1.20
CA ALA A 262 -9.59 15.30 -2.13
C ALA A 262 -10.15 16.03 -3.36
N ALA A 263 -10.76 17.21 -3.17
CA ALA A 263 -11.25 18.05 -4.26
C ALA A 263 -10.11 18.52 -5.19
N GLY A 264 -8.96 18.89 -4.60
CA GLY A 264 -7.74 19.30 -5.31
C GLY A 264 -7.18 18.27 -6.27
N LYS A 265 -7.46 16.97 -6.03
CA LYS A 265 -7.06 15.86 -6.91
C LYS A 265 -7.87 15.79 -8.19
N ILE A 266 -9.09 16.32 -8.18
CA ILE A 266 -9.89 16.47 -9.40
C ILE A 266 -9.40 17.71 -10.16
N HIS A 267 -9.26 18.83 -9.46
CA HIS A 267 -8.68 20.05 -10.02
C HIS A 267 -8.16 20.99 -8.92
N THR A 268 -7.00 21.61 -9.14
CA THR A 268 -6.38 22.50 -8.12
C THR A 268 -7.25 23.70 -7.72
N ASP A 269 -8.13 24.18 -8.61
CA ASP A 269 -9.09 25.25 -8.30
C ASP A 269 -10.19 24.80 -7.32
N PHE A 270 -10.54 23.52 -7.28
CA PHE A 270 -11.53 23.02 -6.32
C PHE A 270 -10.99 23.06 -4.90
N GLU A 271 -9.68 22.82 -4.70
CA GLU A 271 -9.04 22.96 -3.40
C GLU A 271 -8.92 24.43 -2.98
N LYS A 272 -8.43 25.28 -3.88
CA LYS A 272 -8.28 26.73 -3.62
C LYS A 272 -9.62 27.42 -3.37
N GLY A 273 -10.63 27.06 -4.15
CA GLY A 273 -11.99 27.59 -4.09
C GLY A 273 -12.93 26.81 -3.17
N PHE A 274 -12.46 25.82 -2.42
CA PHE A 274 -13.33 24.90 -1.68
C PHE A 274 -14.30 25.62 -0.72
N ILE A 275 -15.59 25.33 -0.88
CA ILE A 275 -16.66 25.82 0.01
C ILE A 275 -17.09 24.67 0.93
N MET A 276 -17.57 23.57 0.35
CA MET A 276 -18.05 22.39 1.08
C MET A 276 -18.12 21.16 0.17
N ALA A 277 -18.20 19.99 0.78
CA ALA A 277 -18.45 18.71 0.12
C ALA A 277 -19.86 18.22 0.49
N GLU A 278 -20.69 17.94 -0.50
CA GLU A 278 -21.95 17.24 -0.30
C GLU A 278 -21.67 15.74 -0.45
N VAL A 279 -21.88 14.98 0.62
CA VAL A 279 -21.42 13.60 0.76
C VAL A 279 -22.59 12.68 1.09
N MET A 280 -22.67 11.56 0.38
CA MET A 280 -23.50 10.42 0.73
C MET A 280 -22.69 9.13 0.67
N LYS A 281 -23.04 8.13 1.47
CA LYS A 281 -22.35 6.84 1.42
C LYS A 281 -22.86 6.02 0.24
N PHE A 282 -21.96 5.25 -0.37
CA PHE A 282 -22.32 4.28 -1.41
C PHE A 282 -23.36 3.27 -0.91
N GLN A 283 -23.21 2.80 0.33
CA GLN A 283 -24.16 1.85 0.93
C GLN A 283 -25.57 2.46 1.03
N ASP A 284 -25.68 3.70 1.50
CA ASP A 284 -26.95 4.43 1.56
C ASP A 284 -27.54 4.64 0.16
N PHE A 285 -26.71 4.99 -0.83
CA PHE A 285 -27.16 5.13 -2.22
C PHE A 285 -27.61 3.80 -2.83
N LYS A 286 -26.95 2.69 -2.50
CA LYS A 286 -27.31 1.35 -2.95
C LYS A 286 -28.63 0.87 -2.34
N GLU A 287 -28.87 1.17 -1.06
CA GLU A 287 -30.10 0.82 -0.35
C GLU A 287 -31.30 1.64 -0.83
N GLU A 288 -31.14 2.95 -0.98
CA GLU A 288 -32.22 3.88 -1.33
C GLU A 288 -32.43 3.99 -2.87
N GLY A 289 -31.47 3.52 -3.66
CA GLY A 289 -31.48 3.44 -5.12
C GLY A 289 -31.28 4.76 -5.87
N THR A 290 -31.69 5.90 -5.31
CA THR A 290 -31.57 7.22 -5.95
C THR A 290 -31.07 8.31 -4.99
N GLU A 291 -30.38 9.32 -5.52
CA GLU A 291 -29.86 10.44 -4.71
C GLU A 291 -30.98 11.20 -3.99
N ASN A 292 -32.15 11.37 -4.63
CA ASN A 292 -33.28 12.03 -4.01
C ASN A 292 -33.83 11.25 -2.81
N ALA A 293 -33.84 9.92 -2.89
CA ALA A 293 -34.24 9.07 -1.76
C ALA A 293 -33.24 9.17 -0.60
N VAL A 294 -31.94 9.19 -0.89
CA VAL A 294 -30.88 9.42 0.13
C VAL A 294 -31.03 10.79 0.79
N LYS A 295 -31.36 11.84 0.03
CA LYS A 295 -31.65 13.18 0.55
C LYS A 295 -32.90 13.20 1.43
N ALA A 296 -33.98 12.56 0.98
CA ALA A 296 -35.22 12.45 1.75
C ALA A 296 -35.04 11.67 3.06
N ALA A 297 -34.17 10.65 3.06
CA ALA A 297 -33.79 9.88 4.23
C ALA A 297 -32.84 10.64 5.20
N GLY A 298 -32.43 11.87 4.88
CA GLY A 298 -31.52 12.67 5.70
C GLY A 298 -30.07 12.13 5.73
N LYS A 299 -29.72 11.23 4.82
CA LYS A 299 -28.39 10.58 4.73
C LYS A 299 -27.42 11.36 3.84
N TYR A 300 -27.88 12.45 3.20
CA TYR A 300 -27.08 13.36 2.39
C TYR A 300 -26.53 14.52 3.26
N ARG A 301 -25.21 14.59 3.42
CA ARG A 301 -24.54 15.47 4.40
C ARG A 301 -23.75 16.57 3.71
N GLN A 302 -23.77 17.77 4.29
CA GLN A 302 -22.89 18.86 3.88
C GLN A 302 -21.72 18.96 4.86
N LEU A 303 -20.51 18.78 4.34
CA LEU A 303 -19.30 18.61 5.13
C LEU A 303 -18.27 19.69 4.77
N GLY A 304 -17.66 20.26 5.80
CA GLY A 304 -16.72 21.37 5.66
C GLY A 304 -15.27 20.92 5.44
N ARG A 305 -14.34 21.88 5.51
CA ARG A 305 -12.91 21.71 5.22
C ARG A 305 -12.18 20.68 6.10
N ASN A 306 -12.69 20.42 7.30
CA ASN A 306 -12.07 19.49 8.25
C ASN A 306 -12.60 18.05 8.13
N TYR A 307 -13.56 17.80 7.24
CA TYR A 307 -14.04 16.44 7.02
C TYR A 307 -12.95 15.59 6.40
N ILE A 308 -12.75 14.40 6.97
CA ILE A 308 -11.86 13.38 6.43
C ILE A 308 -12.72 12.50 5.53
N VAL A 309 -12.36 12.43 4.25
CA VAL A 309 -13.05 11.58 3.27
C VAL A 309 -12.90 10.12 3.68
N GLU A 310 -14.02 9.40 3.65
CA GLU A 310 -14.07 7.98 3.98
C GLU A 310 -14.25 7.15 2.70
N ASP A 311 -13.81 5.90 2.76
CA ASP A 311 -14.00 4.95 1.68
C ASP A 311 -15.50 4.75 1.37
N GLY A 312 -15.84 4.63 0.09
CA GLY A 312 -17.22 4.56 -0.37
C GLY A 312 -18.01 5.87 -0.27
N ASP A 313 -17.39 7.01 0.03
CA ASP A 313 -18.06 8.32 -0.10
C ASP A 313 -18.34 8.67 -1.56
N ILE A 314 -19.59 8.99 -1.87
CA ILE A 314 -20.00 9.66 -3.11
C ILE A 314 -20.05 11.16 -2.79
N ILE A 315 -19.18 11.94 -3.44
CA ILE A 315 -18.96 13.35 -3.10
C ILE A 315 -19.24 14.26 -4.28
N PHE A 316 -19.99 15.32 -4.02
CA PHE A 316 -20.14 16.48 -4.89
C PHE A 316 -19.50 17.71 -4.24
N PHE A 317 -18.45 18.27 -4.87
CA PHE A 317 -17.73 19.41 -4.32
C PHE A 317 -18.33 20.75 -4.77
N LYS A 318 -18.66 21.61 -3.81
CA LYS A 318 -18.97 23.01 -4.06
C LYS A 318 -17.73 23.85 -3.87
N PHE A 319 -17.38 24.61 -4.89
CA PHE A 319 -16.21 25.49 -4.91
C PHE A 319 -16.57 26.81 -5.61
N ASN A 320 -15.81 27.85 -5.33
CA ASN A 320 -15.92 29.13 -6.01
C ASN A 320 -14.95 29.19 -7.20
N THR A 321 -15.41 29.65 -8.36
CA THR A 321 -14.52 29.88 -9.50
C THR A 321 -13.76 31.20 -9.29
N PRO A 322 -12.42 31.22 -9.45
CA PRO A 322 -11.64 32.46 -9.31
C PRO A 322 -12.07 33.58 -10.26
N ASN A 323 -12.77 33.25 -11.35
CA ASN A 323 -13.24 34.16 -12.40
C ASN A 323 -14.76 34.40 -12.40
N ALA A 324 -15.47 34.20 -11.28
CA ALA A 324 -16.86 34.65 -11.21
C ALA A 324 -16.89 36.20 -11.24
N PRO A 325 -17.50 36.83 -12.27
CA PRO A 325 -17.62 38.29 -12.30
C PRO A 325 -18.41 38.72 -11.05
N LYS A 326 -17.82 39.61 -10.25
CA LYS A 326 -18.48 40.17 -9.07
C LYS A 326 -19.79 40.81 -9.54
N ALA A 327 -20.93 40.25 -9.13
CA ALA A 327 -22.23 40.85 -9.39
C ALA A 327 -22.19 42.31 -8.94
N ALA A 328 -22.41 43.23 -9.88
CA ALA A 328 -22.50 44.65 -9.59
C ALA A 328 -23.61 44.84 -8.54
N LYS A 329 -23.23 45.37 -7.37
CA LYS A 329 -24.20 45.81 -6.37
C LYS A 329 -25.07 46.88 -7.03
N LYS A 330 -26.36 46.60 -7.19
CA LYS A 330 -27.38 47.61 -7.46
C LYS A 330 -27.74 48.32 -6.15
#